data_AF-A0A9P1HK89-F1
#
_entry.id   AF-A0A9P1HK89-F1
#
_cell.length_a   1.000
_cell.length_b   1.000
_cell.length_c   1.000
_cell.angle_alpha   90.00
_cell.angle_beta   90.00
_cell.angle_gamma   90.00
#
_symmetry.space_group_name_H-M   'P 1'
#
loop_
_entity.id
_entity.type
_entity.pdbx_description
1 polymer ?
#
loop_
_entity_poly.entity_id
_entity_poly.type
_entity_poly.pdbx_seq_one_letter_code
_entity_poly.pdbx_strand_id
1 'polypeptide(L)'
;MGDQMETSSSTPSIDPTTIQNVSNFNSALTALEDALRPVFELDFDQHKDRSALEMARADLMAMFTLNVAGWTMCALKGEDPQENFKLTEDLKRTKEYIKRFKMIESRKTAPRVNPTAAKNFVRNALWEIPPTPTDRDDKADI
;
A
#
# COMPACT_ATOMS: atom_id res chain seq x y z
N MET A 1 -26.45 -33.35 -63.45
CA MET A 1 -25.43 -32.29 -63.61
C MET A 1 -25.92 -31.10 -62.78
N GLY A 2 -25.49 -30.86 -61.55
CA GLY A 2 -24.17 -31.07 -60.96
C GLY A 2 -23.37 -29.78 -61.07
N ASP A 3 -23.53 -28.88 -60.09
CA ASP A 3 -22.50 -27.96 -59.58
C ASP A 3 -23.09 -27.19 -58.38
N GLN A 4 -22.90 -27.71 -57.18
CA GLN A 4 -21.84 -27.33 -56.23
C GLN A 4 -22.22 -26.13 -55.37
N MET A 5 -22.71 -26.49 -54.17
CA MET A 5 -22.71 -25.67 -52.97
C MET A 5 -21.29 -25.18 -52.70
N GLU A 6 -21.05 -23.88 -52.82
CA GLU A 6 -19.94 -23.25 -52.14
C GLU A 6 -20.32 -23.09 -50.66
N THR A 7 -20.09 -24.14 -49.87
CA THR A 7 -19.98 -23.98 -48.43
C THR A 7 -18.58 -23.45 -48.13
N SER A 8 -18.42 -22.14 -48.23
CA SER A 8 -17.27 -21.45 -47.68
C SER A 8 -17.32 -21.60 -46.15
N SER A 9 -16.70 -22.67 -45.64
CA SER A 9 -16.48 -22.88 -44.21
C SER A 9 -15.49 -21.83 -43.71
N SER A 10 -15.99 -20.65 -43.38
CA SER A 10 -15.25 -19.64 -42.64
C SER A 10 -14.97 -20.19 -41.25
N THR A 11 -13.79 -20.80 -41.08
CA THR A 11 -13.26 -21.05 -39.75
C THR A 11 -13.22 -19.73 -38.99
N PRO A 12 -13.73 -19.65 -37.75
CA PRO A 12 -13.64 -18.41 -36.99
C PRO A 12 -12.17 -18.17 -36.65
N SER A 13 -11.51 -17.29 -37.41
CA SER A 13 -10.15 -16.84 -37.10
C SER A 13 -10.21 -16.03 -35.82
N ILE A 14 -9.43 -16.43 -34.80
CA ILE A 14 -9.30 -15.68 -33.55
C ILE A 14 -8.79 -14.27 -33.88
N ASP A 15 -9.44 -13.26 -33.32
CA ASP A 15 -9.05 -11.86 -33.51
C ASP A 15 -7.59 -11.64 -33.06
N PRO A 16 -6.73 -11.01 -33.88
CA PRO A 16 -5.32 -10.80 -33.56
C PRO A 16 -5.11 -9.98 -32.29
N THR A 17 -6.05 -9.08 -31.94
CA THR A 17 -5.99 -8.31 -30.70
C THR A 17 -6.10 -9.22 -29.47
N THR A 18 -6.97 -10.22 -29.53
CA THR A 18 -7.14 -11.22 -28.49
C THR A 18 -5.85 -12.04 -28.28
N ILE A 19 -5.20 -12.44 -29.37
CA ILE A 19 -3.91 -13.16 -29.32
C ILE A 19 -2.84 -12.29 -28.63
N GLN A 20 -2.76 -11.01 -28.99
CA GLN A 20 -1.82 -10.07 -28.37
C GLN A 20 -2.11 -9.86 -26.89
N ASN A 21 -3.38 -9.74 -26.50
CA ASN A 21 -3.78 -9.56 -25.10
C ASN A 21 -3.38 -10.77 -24.24
N VAL A 22 -3.56 -11.99 -24.75
CA VAL A 22 -3.13 -13.22 -24.06
C VAL A 22 -1.60 -13.29 -23.97
N SER A 23 -0.88 -12.92 -25.02
CA SER A 23 0.59 -12.85 -25.00
C SER A 23 1.10 -11.84 -23.96
N ASN A 24 0.47 -10.66 -23.89
CA ASN A 24 0.79 -9.63 -22.92
C ASN A 24 0.51 -10.11 -21.49
N PHE A 25 -0.64 -10.78 -21.29
CA PHE A 25 -1.02 -11.35 -20.01
C PHE A 25 -0.01 -12.40 -19.54
N ASN A 26 0.38 -13.33 -20.40
CA ASN A 26 1.40 -14.34 -20.08
C ASN A 26 2.75 -13.69 -19.72
N SER A 27 3.17 -12.69 -20.49
CA SER A 27 4.42 -11.95 -20.21
C SER A 27 4.36 -11.24 -18.86
N ALA A 28 3.22 -10.64 -18.51
CA ALA A 28 3.00 -10.01 -17.23
C ALA A 28 3.02 -11.01 -16.06
N LEU A 29 2.46 -12.21 -16.25
CA LEU A 29 2.53 -13.29 -15.26
C LEU A 29 3.97 -13.75 -15.03
N THR A 30 4.74 -13.99 -16.08
CA THR A 30 6.16 -14.36 -15.94
C THR A 30 6.97 -13.29 -15.20
N ALA A 31 6.77 -12.01 -15.56
CA ALA A 31 7.42 -10.90 -14.88
C ALA A 31 7.04 -10.81 -13.39
N LEU A 32 5.77 -11.09 -13.07
CA LEU A 32 5.28 -11.13 -11.69
C LEU A 32 5.92 -12.29 -10.91
N GLU A 33 5.97 -13.49 -11.48
CA GLU A 33 6.61 -14.67 -10.88
C GLU A 33 8.09 -14.40 -10.58
N ASP A 34 8.83 -13.85 -11.53
CA ASP A 34 10.25 -13.53 -11.35
C ASP A 34 10.48 -12.45 -10.28
N ALA A 35 9.58 -11.46 -10.18
CA ALA A 35 9.65 -10.43 -9.14
C ALA A 35 9.35 -10.99 -7.74
N LEU A 36 8.47 -12.00 -7.64
CA LEU A 36 8.04 -12.59 -6.36
C LEU A 36 8.94 -13.72 -5.89
N ARG A 37 9.62 -14.39 -6.81
CA ARG A 37 10.59 -15.46 -6.58
C ARG A 37 11.51 -15.22 -5.36
N PRO A 38 12.26 -14.11 -5.26
CA PRO A 38 13.16 -13.89 -4.14
C PRO A 38 12.46 -13.76 -2.79
N VAL A 39 11.15 -13.47 -2.76
CA VAL A 39 10.40 -13.35 -1.50
C VAL A 39 9.77 -14.67 -1.08
N PHE A 40 9.39 -15.52 -2.05
CA PHE A 40 8.72 -16.79 -1.81
C PHE A 40 9.63 -18.03 -1.83
N GLU A 41 10.86 -17.93 -2.32
CA GLU A 41 11.86 -19.01 -2.21
C GLU A 41 12.52 -19.10 -0.82
N LEU A 42 12.23 -18.15 0.08
CA LEU A 42 12.72 -18.17 1.45
C LEU A 42 11.95 -19.18 2.29
N ASP A 43 12.68 -20.00 3.04
CA ASP A 43 12.09 -20.95 3.98
C ASP A 43 11.42 -20.22 5.17
N PHE A 44 10.53 -20.91 5.88
CA PHE A 44 9.79 -20.34 7.01
C PHE A 44 10.72 -19.78 8.10
N ASP A 45 11.79 -20.49 8.43
CA ASP A 45 12.75 -20.04 9.43
C ASP A 45 13.49 -18.78 8.96
N GLN A 46 13.88 -18.72 7.69
CA GLN A 46 14.53 -17.55 7.08
C GLN A 46 13.58 -16.34 6.99
N HIS A 47 12.28 -16.58 6.83
CA HIS A 47 11.28 -15.53 6.88
C HIS A 47 11.12 -14.98 8.31
N LYS A 48 11.17 -15.86 9.31
CA LYS A 48 11.07 -15.50 10.74
C LYS A 48 12.28 -14.72 11.25
N ASP A 49 13.45 -14.96 10.69
CA ASP A 49 14.70 -14.27 11.07
C ASP A 49 14.78 -12.80 10.60
N ARG A 50 13.83 -12.35 9.76
CA ARG A 50 13.78 -10.96 9.27
C ARG A 50 13.43 -9.98 10.40
N SER A 51 13.80 -8.71 10.21
CA SER A 51 13.27 -7.66 11.08
C SER A 51 11.74 -7.61 10.97
N ALA A 52 11.05 -7.22 12.05
CA ALA A 52 9.59 -7.11 12.05
C ALA A 52 9.03 -6.25 10.90
N LEU A 53 9.79 -5.24 10.45
CA LEU A 53 9.41 -4.40 9.32
C LEU A 53 9.55 -5.12 7.98
N GLU A 54 10.61 -5.90 7.78
CA GLU A 54 10.83 -6.68 6.54
C GLU A 54 9.85 -7.86 6.43
N MET A 55 9.55 -8.50 7.55
CA MET A 55 8.51 -9.53 7.64
C MET A 55 7.16 -8.94 7.23
N ALA A 56 6.74 -7.84 7.87
CA ALA A 56 5.49 -7.17 7.53
C ALA A 56 5.43 -6.70 6.07
N ARG A 57 6.55 -6.26 5.49
CA ARG A 57 6.63 -5.89 4.07
C ARG A 57 6.35 -7.09 3.17
N ALA A 58 6.97 -8.23 3.45
CA ALA A 58 6.79 -9.45 2.68
C ALA A 58 5.37 -10.01 2.81
N ASP A 59 4.81 -10.02 4.02
CA ASP A 59 3.44 -10.47 4.28
C ASP A 59 2.42 -9.59 3.55
N LEU A 60 2.61 -8.27 3.57
CA LEU A 60 1.74 -7.35 2.85
C LEU A 60 1.84 -7.54 1.33
N MET A 61 3.04 -7.81 0.82
CA MET A 61 3.22 -8.11 -0.60
C MET A 61 2.53 -9.43 -0.98
N ALA A 62 2.64 -10.45 -0.14
CA ALA A 62 1.97 -11.73 -0.34
C ALA A 62 0.44 -11.59 -0.34
N MET A 63 -0.12 -10.91 0.66
CA MET A 63 -1.56 -10.63 0.74
C MET A 63 -2.06 -9.84 -0.48
N PHE A 64 -1.33 -8.80 -0.90
CA PHE A 64 -1.71 -8.02 -2.07
C PHE A 64 -1.66 -8.86 -3.35
N THR A 65 -0.62 -9.67 -3.53
CA THR A 65 -0.47 -10.57 -4.68
C THR A 65 -1.61 -11.56 -4.77
N LEU A 66 -1.98 -12.21 -3.66
CA LEU A 66 -3.11 -13.14 -3.62
C LEU A 66 -4.43 -12.45 -3.97
N ASN A 67 -4.65 -11.23 -3.48
CA ASN A 67 -5.84 -10.46 -3.83
C ASN A 67 -5.89 -10.12 -5.33
N VAL A 68 -4.77 -9.69 -5.93
CA VAL A 68 -4.73 -9.41 -7.38
C VAL A 68 -4.90 -10.69 -8.20
N ALA A 69 -4.29 -11.80 -7.79
CA ALA A 69 -4.48 -13.10 -8.44
C ALA A 69 -5.96 -13.55 -8.40
N GLY A 70 -6.64 -13.35 -7.27
CA GLY A 70 -8.08 -13.59 -7.14
C GLY A 70 -8.90 -12.73 -8.10
N TRP A 71 -8.55 -11.44 -8.23
CA TRP A 71 -9.18 -10.52 -9.17
C TRP A 71 -9.00 -10.95 -10.63
N THR A 72 -7.77 -11.30 -11.00
CA THR A 72 -7.43 -11.82 -12.33
C THR A 72 -8.18 -13.11 -12.62
N MET A 73 -8.32 -14.01 -11.64
CA MET A 73 -9.05 -15.27 -11.80
C MET A 73 -10.54 -15.04 -12.05
N CYS A 74 -11.19 -14.12 -11.33
CA CYS A 74 -12.58 -13.74 -11.61
C CYS A 74 -12.72 -13.20 -13.04
N ALA A 75 -11.84 -12.27 -13.44
CA ALA A 75 -11.86 -11.71 -14.79
C ALA A 75 -11.67 -12.77 -15.89
N LEU A 76 -10.79 -13.76 -15.68
CA LEU A 76 -10.59 -14.86 -16.62
C LEU A 76 -11.79 -15.79 -16.75
N LYS A 77 -12.62 -15.91 -15.71
CA LYS A 77 -13.88 -16.67 -15.75
C LYS A 77 -15.02 -15.90 -16.41
N GLY A 78 -14.80 -14.64 -16.77
CA GLY A 78 -15.86 -13.74 -17.24
C GLY A 78 -16.77 -13.23 -16.12
N GLU A 79 -16.35 -13.37 -14.86
CA GLU A 79 -17.03 -12.80 -13.70
C GLU A 79 -16.52 -11.37 -13.48
N ASP A 80 -17.41 -10.44 -13.09
CA ASP A 80 -16.96 -9.13 -12.63
C ASP A 80 -16.32 -9.26 -11.24
N PRO A 81 -15.02 -8.95 -11.07
CA PRO A 81 -14.35 -9.04 -9.77
C PRO A 81 -14.94 -8.09 -8.72
N GLN A 82 -15.64 -7.02 -9.12
CA GLN A 82 -16.28 -6.07 -8.20
C GLN A 82 -17.47 -6.67 -7.45
N GLU A 83 -18.16 -7.64 -8.07
CA GLU A 83 -19.29 -8.34 -7.48
C GLU A 83 -18.85 -9.34 -6.39
N ASN A 84 -17.56 -9.70 -6.35
CA ASN A 84 -17.01 -10.51 -5.28
C ASN A 84 -16.76 -9.66 -4.02
N PHE A 85 -17.78 -9.61 -3.15
CA PHE A 85 -17.73 -8.84 -1.91
C PHE A 85 -16.50 -9.17 -1.04
N LYS A 86 -16.18 -10.46 -0.88
CA LYS A 86 -15.06 -10.92 -0.04
C LYS A 86 -13.73 -10.40 -0.58
N LEU A 87 -13.52 -10.54 -1.89
CA LEU A 87 -12.32 -10.06 -2.57
C LEU A 87 -12.18 -8.53 -2.45
N THR A 88 -13.28 -7.81 -2.62
CA THR A 88 -13.30 -6.35 -2.50
C THR A 88 -13.01 -5.88 -1.08
N GLU A 89 -13.54 -6.58 -0.07
CA GLU A 89 -13.24 -6.33 1.34
C GLU A 89 -11.77 -6.61 1.67
N ASP A 90 -11.23 -7.73 1.22
CA ASP A 90 -9.83 -8.10 1.41
C ASP A 90 -8.88 -7.08 0.75
N LEU A 91 -9.22 -6.59 -0.45
CA LEU A 91 -8.47 -5.51 -1.11
C LEU A 91 -8.50 -4.21 -0.31
N LYS A 92 -9.66 -3.82 0.25
CA LYS A 92 -9.77 -2.64 1.12
C LYS A 92 -8.93 -2.81 2.39
N ARG A 93 -8.98 -3.98 3.02
CA ARG A 93 -8.19 -4.31 4.22
C ARG A 93 -6.68 -4.24 3.94
N THR A 94 -6.22 -4.85 2.84
CA THR A 94 -4.81 -4.81 2.45
C THR A 94 -4.34 -3.37 2.16
N LYS A 95 -5.16 -2.55 1.50
CA LYS A 95 -4.85 -1.12 1.28
C LYS A 95 -4.67 -0.35 2.60
N GLU A 96 -5.54 -0.60 3.59
CA GLU A 96 -5.43 0.02 4.90
C GLU A 96 -4.14 -0.42 5.63
N TYR A 97 -3.77 -1.69 5.57
CA TYR A 97 -2.51 -2.15 6.14
C TYR A 97 -1.28 -1.57 5.44
N ILE A 98 -1.28 -1.45 4.12
CA ILE A 98 -0.21 -0.77 3.37
C ILE A 98 -0.08 0.69 3.82
N LYS A 99 -1.19 1.40 4.02
CA LYS A 99 -1.18 2.78 4.53
C LYS A 99 -0.54 2.88 5.91
N ARG A 100 -0.91 1.97 6.83
CA ARG A 100 -0.32 1.91 8.17
C ARG A 100 1.17 1.56 8.13
N PHE A 101 1.55 0.61 7.28
CA PHE A 101 2.95 0.22 7.07
C PHE A 101 3.79 1.42 6.62
N LYS A 102 3.34 2.16 5.60
CA LYS A 102 4.02 3.37 5.11
C LYS A 102 4.16 4.44 6.19
N MET A 103 3.16 4.58 7.07
CA MET A 103 3.24 5.50 8.21
C MET A 103 4.29 5.06 9.24
N ILE A 104 4.44 3.76 9.48
CA ILE A 104 5.47 3.22 10.39
C ILE A 104 6.85 3.39 9.78
N GLU A 105 7.00 3.10 8.49
CA GLU A 105 8.25 3.23 7.77
C GLU A 105 8.75 4.67 7.74
N SER A 106 7.86 5.64 7.48
CA SER A 106 8.21 7.07 7.45
C SER A 106 8.56 7.66 8.81
N ARG A 107 8.17 7.03 9.93
CA ARG A 107 8.58 7.48 11.29
C ARG A 107 10.08 7.44 11.50
N LYS A 108 10.82 6.57 10.78
CA LYS A 108 12.27 6.52 10.88
C LYS A 108 12.93 7.82 10.38
N THR A 109 12.33 8.46 9.37
CA THR A 109 12.85 9.67 8.72
C THR A 109 12.05 10.93 9.06
N ALA A 110 11.01 10.82 9.89
CA ALA A 110 10.16 11.94 10.26
C ALA A 110 10.94 12.99 11.08
N PRO A 111 10.74 14.30 10.83
CA PRO A 111 11.30 15.37 11.64
C PRO A 111 10.95 15.17 13.11
N ARG A 112 11.96 15.23 13.98
CA ARG A 112 11.77 15.13 15.44
C ARG A 112 11.78 16.54 16.04
N VAL A 113 10.83 16.81 16.93
CA VAL A 113 10.83 18.04 17.72
C VAL A 113 12.01 17.99 18.70
N ASN A 114 12.80 19.06 18.76
CA ASN A 114 13.86 19.18 19.76
C ASN A 114 13.21 19.41 21.14
N PRO A 115 13.27 18.46 22.08
CA PRO A 115 12.57 18.55 23.35
C PRO A 115 13.11 19.69 24.22
N THR A 116 14.41 19.97 24.12
CA THR A 116 15.07 21.07 24.85
C THR A 116 14.56 22.41 24.35
N ALA A 117 14.48 22.60 23.04
CA ALA A 117 13.94 23.83 22.46
C ALA A 117 12.46 24.03 22.82
N ALA A 118 11.65 22.96 22.73
CA ALA A 118 10.24 23.01 23.12
C ALA A 118 10.06 23.38 24.60
N LYS A 119 10.86 22.79 25.50
CA LYS A 119 10.84 23.14 26.93
C LYS A 119 11.22 24.60 27.17
N ASN A 120 12.23 25.10 26.46
CA ASN A 120 12.64 26.50 26.56
C ASN A 120 11.55 27.46 26.05
N PHE A 121 10.86 27.13 24.96
CA PHE A 121 9.73 27.93 24.48
C PHE A 121 8.60 28.00 25.50
N VAL A 122 8.21 26.88 26.09
CA VAL A 122 7.16 26.85 27.13
C VAL A 122 7.59 27.64 28.36
N ARG A 123 8.84 27.45 28.84
CA ARG A 123 9.35 28.18 30.01
C ARG A 123 9.39 29.69 29.79
N ASN A 124 9.84 30.14 28.62
CA ASN A 124 9.91 31.57 28.31
C ASN A 124 8.52 32.17 28.09
N ALA A 125 7.57 31.42 27.51
CA ALA A 125 6.20 31.88 27.32
C ALA A 125 5.43 32.04 28.64
N LEU A 126 5.78 31.25 29.67
CA LEU A 126 5.19 31.32 31.01
C LEU A 126 5.97 32.23 31.96
N TRP A 127 7.00 32.93 31.49
CA TRP A 127 7.79 33.81 32.34
C TRP A 127 7.07 35.15 32.50
N GLU A 128 6.59 35.43 33.71
CA GLU A 128 6.05 36.73 34.10
C GLU A 128 7.15 37.58 34.77
N ILE A 129 7.17 38.88 34.48
CA ILE A 129 8.09 39.84 35.11
C ILE A 129 7.68 39.98 36.57
N PRO A 130 8.56 39.71 37.55
CA PRO A 130 8.26 39.97 38.94
C PRO A 130 7.91 41.46 39.13
N PRO A 131 6.88 41.81 39.92
CA PRO A 131 6.52 43.20 40.14
C PRO A 131 7.73 43.96 40.66
N THR A 132 8.12 45.03 39.96
CA THR A 132 9.16 45.95 40.40
C THR A 132 8.74 46.57 41.73
N PRO A 133 9.60 46.60 42.76
CA PRO A 133 9.28 47.24 44.03
C PRO A 133 9.37 48.76 43.88
N THR A 134 8.39 49.36 43.22
CA THR A 134 8.17 50.80 43.15
C THR A 134 6.66 51.06 43.06
N ASP A 135 5.96 50.81 44.16
CA ASP A 135 4.66 51.45 44.50
C ASP A 135 4.21 51.08 45.92
N ARG A 136 5.16 50.94 46.84
CA ARG A 136 4.87 51.01 48.27
C ARG A 136 5.69 52.17 48.81
N ASP A 137 5.00 53.00 49.59
CA ASP A 137 5.49 54.20 50.26
C ASP A 137 5.30 55.46 49.40
N ASP A 138 4.08 56.04 49.46
CA ASP A 138 3.87 57.51 49.38
C ASP A 138 2.39 57.94 49.47
N LYS A 139 1.54 57.28 50.28
CA LYS A 139 0.26 57.91 50.74
C LYS A 139 -0.12 57.50 52.17
N ALA A 140 0.59 58.06 53.13
CA ALA A 140 0.06 58.38 54.45
C ALA A 140 0.79 59.62 54.95
N ASP A 141 0.14 60.78 54.85
CA ASP A 141 0.29 61.96 55.71
C ASP A 141 -0.25 63.21 54.99
N ILE A 142 -1.58 63.43 55.07
CA ILE A 142 -2.24 64.73 55.33
C ILE A 142 -3.53 64.44 56.11
#